data_AF-A0A7C4V9B9-F1
#
_entry.id   AF-A0A7C4V9B9-F1
#
_cell.length_a   1.000
_cell.length_b   1.000
_cell.length_c   1.000
_cell.angle_alpha   90.00
_cell.angle_beta   90.00
_cell.angle_gamma   90.00
#
_symmetry.space_group_name_H-M   'P 1'
#
loop_
_entity.id
_entity.type
_entity.pdbx_description
1 polymer ?
#
loop_
_entity_poly.entity_id
_entity_poly.type
_entity_poly.pdbx_seq_one_letter_code
_entity_poly.pdbx_strand_id
1 'polypeptide(L)'
;MLGVVGAGGFYWWTGAQEARAAEAAWNAVPKNDAHALRQYLTNAADEYRHDAETALSLLEAERYLAAREADTIDAMQAFIDDFPDSERVMAARGRIAELQMQQIAAAEAAAAAAAARATWRGTWRGTMQQNGRNYDLIVNFQANAESRLLAAVEYVELRCSGRWEGGPGDNAVTTQRVREIIERGRTRCVGEGIIELTPQPDGAISVTFYYPDGRPGGMTGLIYQMAPPTFTP
;
A
#
# COMPACT_ATOMS: atom_id res chain seq x y z
N MET A 1 82.28 -25.04 26.68
CA MET A 1 81.62 -23.72 26.62
C MET A 1 80.13 -23.96 26.46
N LEU A 2 79.35 -23.62 27.48
CA LEU A 2 77.89 -23.78 27.49
C LEU A 2 77.24 -22.61 26.72
N GLY A 3 76.35 -22.94 25.79
CA GLY A 3 75.62 -21.98 24.97
C GLY A 3 74.49 -21.32 25.76
N VAL A 4 74.44 -19.99 25.70
CA VAL A 4 73.30 -19.18 26.13
C VAL A 4 72.71 -18.57 24.87
N VAL A 5 71.63 -19.17 24.36
CA VAL A 5 70.78 -18.59 23.33
C VAL A 5 69.33 -18.92 23.70
N GLY A 6 68.46 -17.91 23.70
CA GLY A 6 67.02 -18.12 23.55
C GLY A 6 66.17 -17.85 24.80
N ALA A 7 65.96 -16.58 25.12
CA ALA A 7 64.79 -16.17 25.92
C ALA A 7 64.13 -14.90 25.34
N GLY A 8 64.91 -13.95 24.82
CA GLY A 8 64.37 -12.72 24.22
C GLY A 8 63.64 -12.91 22.87
N GLY A 9 63.96 -13.94 22.09
CA GLY A 9 63.31 -14.22 20.81
C GLY A 9 61.93 -14.87 20.93
N PHE A 10 61.63 -15.56 22.04
CA PHE A 10 60.39 -16.31 22.20
C PHE A 10 59.20 -15.38 22.47
N TYR A 11 59.38 -14.37 23.33
CA TYR A 11 58.33 -13.37 23.64
C TYR A 11 57.99 -12.45 22.44
N TRP A 12 58.97 -12.12 21.59
CA TRP A 12 58.72 -11.35 20.37
C TRP A 12 58.02 -12.18 19.29
N TRP A 13 58.36 -13.47 19.18
CA TRP A 13 57.75 -14.37 18.19
C TRP A 13 56.30 -14.73 18.53
N THR A 14 55.97 -14.94 19.81
CA THR A 14 54.58 -15.22 20.23
C THR A 14 53.65 -14.01 20.06
N GLY A 15 54.10 -12.80 20.44
CA GLY A 15 53.30 -11.58 20.24
C GLY A 15 53.04 -11.25 18.76
N ALA A 16 54.02 -11.49 17.89
CA ALA A 16 53.85 -11.31 16.44
C ALA A 16 52.91 -12.37 15.80
N GLN A 17 52.83 -13.57 16.40
CA GLN A 17 51.90 -14.61 15.96
C GLN A 17 50.46 -14.31 16.41
N GLU A 18 50.28 -13.80 17.63
CA GLU A 18 48.99 -13.39 18.19
C GLU A 18 48.40 -12.20 17.42
N ALA A 19 49.19 -11.16 17.13
CA ALA A 19 48.72 -10.00 16.35
C ALA A 19 48.24 -10.40 14.94
N ARG A 20 48.98 -11.28 14.24
CA ARG A 20 48.58 -11.78 12.92
C ARG A 20 47.32 -12.64 12.98
N ALA A 21 47.14 -13.41 14.05
CA ALA A 21 45.93 -14.21 14.25
C ALA A 21 44.71 -13.32 14.52
N ALA A 22 44.87 -12.24 15.31
CA ALA A 22 43.84 -11.25 15.55
C ALA A 22 43.44 -10.52 14.26
N GLU A 23 44.42 -10.07 13.46
CA GLU A 23 44.16 -9.44 12.16
C GLU A 23 43.41 -10.36 11.19
N ALA A 24 43.82 -11.62 11.09
CA ALA A 24 43.14 -12.61 10.26
C ALA A 24 41.70 -12.89 10.73
N ALA A 25 41.49 -12.97 12.05
CA ALA A 25 40.16 -13.16 12.64
C ALA A 25 39.25 -11.96 12.34
N TRP A 26 39.73 -10.72 12.54
CA TRP A 26 38.99 -9.51 12.22
C TRP A 26 38.66 -9.41 10.72
N ASN A 27 39.63 -9.70 9.84
CA ASN A 27 39.42 -9.66 8.40
C ASN A 27 38.34 -10.65 7.93
N ALA A 28 38.18 -11.78 8.62
CA ALA A 28 37.16 -12.78 8.30
C ALA A 28 35.73 -12.40 8.74
N VAL A 29 35.54 -11.43 9.64
CA VAL A 29 34.21 -11.03 10.11
C VAL A 29 33.42 -10.35 8.99
N PRO A 30 32.18 -10.76 8.66
CA PRO A 30 31.32 -10.00 7.77
C PRO A 30 30.81 -8.73 8.45
N LYS A 31 31.27 -7.56 8.00
CA LYS A 31 30.98 -6.25 8.61
C LYS A 31 29.56 -5.75 8.35
N ASN A 32 28.81 -6.41 7.48
CA ASN A 32 27.42 -6.14 7.16
C ASN A 32 26.42 -7.02 7.96
N ASP A 33 26.93 -7.82 8.89
CA ASP A 33 26.18 -8.75 9.73
C ASP A 33 26.36 -8.39 11.20
N ALA A 34 25.26 -7.94 11.84
CA ALA A 34 25.25 -7.53 13.23
C ALA A 34 25.55 -8.68 14.19
N HIS A 35 25.09 -9.91 13.87
CA HIS A 35 25.36 -11.08 14.70
C HIS A 35 26.85 -11.45 14.64
N ALA A 36 27.45 -11.43 13.46
CA ALA A 36 28.88 -11.73 13.31
C ALA A 36 29.78 -10.72 14.05
N LEU A 37 29.45 -9.42 13.98
CA LEU A 37 30.15 -8.38 14.73
C LEU A 37 30.01 -8.56 16.25
N ARG A 38 28.81 -8.88 16.77
CA ARG A 38 28.61 -9.18 18.19
C ARG A 38 29.35 -10.43 18.65
N GLN A 39 29.35 -11.47 17.81
CA GLN A 39 30.05 -12.72 18.10
C GLN A 39 31.56 -12.47 18.21
N TYR A 40 32.12 -11.62 17.34
CA TYR A 40 33.51 -11.17 17.45
C TYR A 40 33.75 -10.44 18.78
N LEU A 41 32.92 -9.44 19.10
CA LEU A 41 33.04 -8.63 20.32
C LEU A 41 32.92 -9.43 21.62
N THR A 42 32.26 -10.59 21.60
CA THR A 42 32.13 -11.47 22.78
C THR A 42 33.48 -12.06 23.21
N ASN A 43 34.39 -12.29 22.26
CA ASN A 43 35.67 -12.97 22.50
C ASN A 43 36.89 -12.07 22.24
N ALA A 44 36.68 -10.87 21.70
CA ALA A 44 37.74 -9.94 21.35
C ALA A 44 38.26 -9.19 22.59
N ALA A 45 39.48 -9.54 23.01
CA ALA A 45 40.32 -8.72 23.91
C ALA A 45 41.45 -8.02 23.14
N ASP A 46 41.40 -8.06 21.81
CA ASP A 46 42.44 -7.59 20.89
C ASP A 46 42.28 -6.12 20.48
N GLU A 47 43.23 -5.64 19.68
CA GLU A 47 43.32 -4.28 19.18
C GLU A 47 42.15 -3.85 18.27
N TYR A 48 41.43 -4.81 17.66
CA TYR A 48 40.33 -4.54 16.73
C TYR A 48 38.97 -4.43 17.39
N ARG A 49 38.89 -4.55 18.73
CA ARG A 49 37.63 -4.38 19.47
C ARG A 49 36.97 -3.03 19.17
N HIS A 50 37.74 -1.95 19.13
CA HIS A 50 37.23 -0.61 18.83
C HIS A 50 36.69 -0.50 17.39
N ASP A 51 37.38 -1.13 16.44
CA ASP A 51 36.95 -1.15 15.03
C ASP A 51 35.65 -1.95 14.86
N ALA A 52 35.50 -3.06 15.58
CA ALA A 52 34.29 -3.86 15.57
C ALA A 52 33.09 -3.14 16.22
N GLU A 53 33.30 -2.42 17.33
CA GLU A 53 32.27 -1.54 17.94
C GLU A 53 31.86 -0.43 16.96
N THR A 54 32.82 0.20 16.29
CA THR A 54 32.58 1.23 15.27
C THR A 54 31.78 0.66 14.09
N ALA A 55 32.18 -0.49 13.56
CA ALA A 55 31.49 -1.16 12.45
C ALA A 55 30.05 -1.53 12.82
N LEU A 56 29.80 -2.02 14.05
CA LEU A 56 28.46 -2.34 14.52
C LEU A 56 27.58 -1.10 14.65
N SER A 57 28.13 0.01 15.16
CA SER A 57 27.41 1.28 15.28
C SER A 57 27.06 1.89 13.91
N LEU A 58 27.99 1.83 12.94
CA LEU A 58 27.72 2.26 11.57
C LEU A 58 26.63 1.42 10.91
N LEU A 59 26.71 0.09 11.06
CA LEU A 59 25.71 -0.81 10.52
C LEU A 59 24.33 -0.57 11.13
N GLU A 60 24.24 -0.35 12.44
CA GLU A 60 22.98 0.03 13.10
C GLU A 60 22.41 1.31 12.48
N ALA A 61 23.26 2.33 12.28
CA ALA A 61 22.83 3.60 11.74
C ALA A 61 22.27 3.46 10.31
N GLU A 62 22.96 2.72 9.46
CA GLU A 62 22.54 2.41 8.09
C GLU A 62 21.24 1.60 8.04
N ARG A 63 21.14 0.55 8.87
CA ARG A 63 19.97 -0.34 8.92
C ARG A 63 18.72 0.40 9.39
N TYR A 64 18.86 1.27 10.39
CA TYR A 64 17.75 2.11 10.83
C TYR A 64 17.33 3.12 9.77
N LEU A 65 18.28 3.75 9.07
CA LEU A 65 17.97 4.70 8.00
C LEU A 65 17.20 4.00 6.87
N ALA A 66 17.68 2.84 6.42
CA ALA A 66 17.01 2.04 5.40
C ALA A 66 15.59 1.62 5.85
N ALA A 67 15.41 1.22 7.11
CA ALA A 67 14.10 0.91 7.65
C ALA A 67 13.15 2.12 7.61
N ARG A 68 13.66 3.30 8.00
CA ARG A 68 12.90 4.57 7.93
C ARG A 68 12.54 5.00 6.52
N GLU A 69 13.41 4.77 5.55
CA GLU A 69 13.14 5.09 4.14
C GLU A 69 12.11 4.13 3.53
N ALA A 70 12.19 2.84 3.85
CA ALA A 70 11.21 1.86 3.42
C ALA A 70 9.83 2.10 4.04
N ASP A 71 9.79 2.58 5.29
CA ASP A 71 8.58 2.96 6.01
C ASP A 71 7.51 1.85 6.08
N THR A 72 7.96 0.62 6.30
CA THR A 72 7.11 -0.56 6.42
C THR A 72 7.27 -1.21 7.79
N ILE A 73 6.23 -1.93 8.22
CA ILE A 73 6.28 -2.73 9.45
C ILE A 73 7.43 -3.74 9.38
N ASP A 74 7.57 -4.45 8.26
CA ASP A 74 8.60 -5.48 8.07
C ASP A 74 10.02 -4.93 8.18
N ALA A 75 10.30 -3.76 7.57
CA ALA A 75 11.63 -3.17 7.63
C ALA A 75 11.99 -2.67 9.04
N MET A 76 11.02 -2.12 9.76
CA MET A 76 11.21 -1.71 11.16
C MET A 76 11.38 -2.91 12.10
N GLN A 77 10.63 -4.00 11.85
CA GLN A 77 10.76 -5.24 12.61
C GLN A 77 12.12 -5.89 12.38
N ALA A 78 12.58 -5.96 11.13
CA ALA A 78 13.91 -6.46 10.80
C ALA A 78 15.01 -5.66 11.52
N PHE A 79 14.89 -4.33 11.61
CA PHE A 79 15.81 -3.51 12.41
C PHE A 79 15.79 -3.87 13.90
N ILE A 80 14.60 -4.05 14.49
CA ILE A 80 14.47 -4.43 15.91
C ILE A 80 15.08 -5.81 16.17
N ASP A 81 14.87 -6.76 15.27
CA ASP A 81 15.40 -8.12 15.38
C ASP A 81 16.93 -8.12 15.24
N ASP A 82 17.46 -7.33 14.31
CA ASP A 82 18.90 -7.18 14.10
C ASP A 82 19.56 -6.41 15.25
N PHE A 83 18.90 -5.43 15.88
CA PHE A 83 19.44 -4.53 16.93
C PHE A 83 18.51 -4.37 18.14
N PRO A 84 18.28 -5.43 18.94
CA PRO A 84 17.29 -5.42 20.01
C PRO A 84 17.59 -4.46 21.18
N ASP A 85 18.87 -4.12 21.37
CA ASP A 85 19.35 -3.26 22.46
C ASP A 85 19.60 -1.81 22.02
N SER A 86 19.31 -1.46 20.76
CA SER A 86 19.50 -0.09 20.26
C SER A 86 18.54 0.89 20.93
N GLU A 87 19.02 2.11 21.23
CA GLU A 87 18.18 3.22 21.69
C GLU A 87 17.06 3.57 20.70
N ARG A 88 17.21 3.18 19.42
CA ARG A 88 16.25 3.45 18.33
C ARG A 88 15.10 2.44 18.30
N VAL A 89 15.18 1.33 19.04
CA VAL A 89 14.12 0.30 19.09
C VAL A 89 12.78 0.89 19.53
N MET A 90 12.79 1.82 20.50
CA MET A 90 11.55 2.47 20.95
C MET A 90 10.91 3.31 19.85
N ALA A 91 11.71 4.01 19.05
CA ALA A 91 11.22 4.78 17.90
C ALA A 91 10.66 3.86 16.80
N ALA A 92 11.36 2.77 16.49
CA ALA A 92 10.91 1.78 15.51
C ALA A 92 9.57 1.12 15.93
N ARG A 93 9.44 0.72 17.21
CA ARG A 93 8.18 0.19 17.76
C ARG A 93 7.04 1.21 17.69
N GLY A 94 7.32 2.48 18.00
CA GLY A 94 6.35 3.56 17.86
C GLY A 94 5.85 3.70 16.42
N ARG A 95 6.75 3.63 15.44
CA ARG A 95 6.39 3.69 14.02
C ARG A 95 5.58 2.47 13.57
N ILE A 96 5.91 1.27 14.03
CA ILE A 96 5.11 0.06 13.77
C ILE A 96 3.67 0.24 14.28
N ALA A 97 3.49 0.72 15.51
CA ALA A 97 2.16 0.93 16.07
C ALA A 97 1.35 1.95 15.24
N GLU A 98 1.98 3.03 14.79
CA GLU A 98 1.33 4.02 13.93
C GLU A 98 0.91 3.41 12.57
N LEU A 99 1.81 2.68 11.91
CA LEU A 99 1.53 2.02 10.64
C LEU A 99 0.40 0.99 10.77
N GLN A 100 0.36 0.24 11.87
CA GLN A 100 -0.74 -0.70 12.15
C GLN A 100 -2.08 0.02 12.29
N MET A 101 -2.13 1.14 13.02
CA MET A 101 -3.36 1.94 13.15
C MET A 101 -3.82 2.49 11.80
N GLN A 102 -2.90 2.93 10.94
CA GLN A 102 -3.22 3.38 9.59
C GLN A 102 -3.79 2.25 8.73
N GLN A 103 -3.21 1.05 8.79
CA GLN A 103 -3.70 -0.13 8.07
C GLN A 103 -5.10 -0.55 8.55
N ILE A 104 -5.35 -0.53 9.86
CA ILE A 104 -6.68 -0.84 10.42
C ILE A 104 -7.71 0.19 9.94
N ALA A 105 -7.41 1.48 10.06
CA ALA A 105 -8.31 2.54 9.60
C ALA A 105 -8.60 2.45 8.10
N ALA A 106 -7.58 2.13 7.29
CA ALA A 106 -7.75 1.91 5.85
C ALA A 106 -8.62 0.69 5.55
N ALA A 107 -8.44 -0.42 6.29
CA ALA A 107 -9.24 -1.62 6.13
C ALA A 107 -10.71 -1.40 6.53
N GLU A 108 -10.96 -0.68 7.63
CA GLU A 108 -12.31 -0.30 8.06
C GLU A 108 -13.00 0.61 7.03
N ALA A 109 -12.29 1.61 6.51
CA ALA A 109 -12.80 2.48 5.45
C ALA A 109 -13.12 1.71 4.17
N ALA A 110 -12.24 0.78 3.77
CA ALA A 110 -12.47 -0.09 2.62
C ALA A 110 -13.69 -1.01 2.82
N ALA A 111 -13.84 -1.59 4.01
CA ALA A 111 -14.99 -2.42 4.36
C ALA A 111 -16.31 -1.62 4.35
N ALA A 112 -16.30 -0.39 4.89
CA ALA A 112 -17.45 0.50 4.84
C ALA A 112 -17.83 0.88 3.41
N ALA A 113 -16.84 1.19 2.56
CA ALA A 113 -17.08 1.48 1.15
C ALA A 113 -17.63 0.25 0.39
N ALA A 114 -17.12 -0.95 0.69
CA ALA A 114 -17.63 -2.19 0.12
C ALA A 114 -19.09 -2.48 0.54
N ALA A 115 -19.42 -2.28 1.82
CA ALA A 115 -20.79 -2.43 2.33
C ALA A 115 -21.76 -1.43 1.67
N ALA A 116 -21.34 -0.16 1.53
CA ALA A 116 -22.13 0.85 0.82
C ALA A 116 -22.38 0.44 -0.65
N ARG A 117 -21.36 -0.04 -1.38
CA ARG A 117 -21.51 -0.55 -2.75
C ARG A 117 -22.46 -1.74 -2.85
N ALA A 118 -22.44 -2.64 -1.86
CA ALA A 118 -23.35 -3.78 -1.85
C ALA A 118 -24.83 -3.36 -1.84
N THR A 119 -25.16 -2.22 -1.22
CA THR A 119 -26.54 -1.68 -1.24
C THR A 119 -27.00 -1.24 -2.62
N TRP A 120 -26.09 -0.87 -3.51
CA TRP A 120 -26.43 -0.43 -4.86
C TRP A 120 -26.71 -1.60 -5.79
N ARG A 121 -26.43 -2.84 -5.37
CA ARG A 121 -26.63 -4.02 -6.22
C ARG A 121 -28.06 -4.09 -6.74
N GLY A 122 -28.18 -4.46 -8.02
CA GLY A 122 -29.46 -4.68 -8.68
C GLY A 122 -29.72 -3.65 -9.76
N THR A 123 -30.98 -3.60 -10.19
CA THR A 123 -31.37 -2.77 -11.33
C THR A 123 -31.96 -1.46 -10.82
N TRP A 124 -31.47 -0.35 -11.34
CA TRP A 124 -31.89 0.99 -11.03
C TRP A 124 -32.41 1.65 -12.30
N ARG A 125 -33.39 2.52 -12.16
CA ARG A 125 -33.97 3.26 -13.27
C ARG A 125 -34.10 4.73 -12.90
N GLY A 126 -33.86 5.59 -13.87
CA GLY A 126 -34.05 7.01 -13.69
C GLY A 126 -33.88 7.79 -14.97
N THR A 127 -33.59 9.07 -14.83
CA THR A 127 -33.55 9.99 -15.95
C THR A 127 -32.33 10.91 -15.83
N MET A 128 -31.53 11.03 -16.90
CA MET A 128 -30.50 12.05 -17.04
C MET A 128 -31.07 13.24 -17.78
N GLN A 129 -30.84 14.44 -17.29
CA GLN A 129 -31.09 15.68 -18.01
C GLN A 129 -29.80 16.17 -18.67
N GLN A 130 -29.80 16.40 -19.97
CA GLN A 130 -28.71 17.05 -20.70
C GLN A 130 -29.27 18.08 -21.69
N ASN A 131 -28.79 19.32 -21.62
CA ASN A 131 -29.22 20.40 -22.51
C ASN A 131 -30.75 20.57 -22.58
N GLY A 132 -31.44 20.42 -21.44
CA GLY A 132 -32.90 20.53 -21.34
C GLY A 132 -33.67 19.32 -21.88
N ARG A 133 -33.00 18.25 -22.30
CA ARG A 133 -33.61 16.97 -22.69
C ARG A 133 -33.43 15.94 -21.61
N ASN A 134 -34.42 15.08 -21.45
CA ASN A 134 -34.40 13.97 -20.52
C ASN A 134 -34.10 12.68 -21.29
N TYR A 135 -33.29 11.81 -20.69
CA TYR A 135 -32.94 10.50 -21.23
C TYR A 135 -33.18 9.45 -20.15
N ASP A 136 -34.11 8.54 -20.41
CA ASP A 136 -34.33 7.37 -19.56
C ASP A 136 -33.11 6.46 -19.55
N LEU A 137 -32.68 6.12 -18.33
CA LEU A 137 -31.53 5.27 -18.08
C LEU A 137 -31.89 4.07 -17.20
N ILE A 138 -31.33 2.91 -17.52
CA ILE A 138 -31.38 1.70 -16.71
C ILE A 138 -29.94 1.35 -16.35
N VAL A 139 -29.65 1.21 -15.07
CA VAL A 139 -28.32 0.88 -14.56
C VAL A 139 -28.41 -0.43 -13.79
N ASN A 140 -27.62 -1.41 -14.18
CA ASN A 140 -27.51 -2.67 -13.47
C ASN A 140 -26.16 -2.72 -12.75
N PHE A 141 -26.18 -2.38 -11.46
CA PHE A 141 -24.99 -2.43 -10.62
C PHE A 141 -24.70 -3.87 -10.19
N GLN A 142 -23.46 -4.28 -10.46
CA GLN A 142 -22.91 -5.54 -10.01
C GLN A 142 -21.87 -5.27 -8.92
N ALA A 143 -21.88 -6.11 -7.90
CA ALA A 143 -20.75 -6.22 -6.98
C ALA A 143 -19.76 -7.22 -7.58
N ASN A 144 -18.52 -6.81 -7.85
CA ASN A 144 -17.44 -7.75 -8.13
C ASN A 144 -16.60 -8.01 -6.87
N ALA A 145 -15.87 -9.12 -6.85
CA ALA A 145 -15.05 -9.54 -5.71
C ALA A 145 -13.89 -8.57 -5.40
N GLU A 146 -13.58 -7.64 -6.31
CA GLU A 146 -12.48 -6.69 -6.22
C GLU A 146 -12.94 -5.29 -5.77
N SER A 147 -14.19 -5.14 -5.32
CA SER A 147 -14.75 -3.87 -4.84
C SER A 147 -14.78 -2.71 -5.85
N ARG A 148 -14.57 -2.98 -7.15
CA ARG A 148 -14.80 -2.00 -8.21
C ARG A 148 -16.28 -2.03 -8.57
N LEU A 149 -16.94 -0.88 -8.50
CA LEU A 149 -18.31 -0.77 -8.98
C LEU A 149 -18.30 -0.99 -10.49
N LEU A 150 -18.94 -2.08 -10.91
CA LEU A 150 -19.20 -2.35 -12.31
C LEU A 150 -20.71 -2.18 -12.53
N ALA A 151 -21.09 -1.29 -13.42
CA ALA A 151 -22.48 -1.14 -13.82
C ALA A 151 -22.62 -1.29 -15.32
N ALA A 152 -23.63 -2.02 -15.78
CA ALA A 152 -24.08 -1.90 -17.16
C ALA A 152 -25.11 -0.77 -17.21
N VAL A 153 -24.94 0.17 -18.13
CA VAL A 153 -25.88 1.28 -18.32
C VAL A 153 -26.54 1.17 -19.70
N GLU A 154 -27.85 1.39 -19.73
CA GLU A 154 -28.64 1.42 -20.94
C GLU A 154 -29.40 2.75 -21.02
N TYR A 155 -29.18 3.48 -22.11
CA TYR A 155 -29.95 4.68 -22.45
C TYR A 155 -31.09 4.27 -23.39
N VAL A 156 -32.28 4.09 -22.82
CA VAL A 156 -33.42 3.42 -23.46
C VAL A 156 -33.82 4.11 -24.75
N GLU A 157 -33.99 5.44 -24.71
CA GLU A 157 -34.43 6.23 -25.86
C GLU A 157 -33.37 6.30 -26.97
N LEU A 158 -32.09 6.32 -26.58
CA LEU A 158 -30.98 6.41 -27.52
C LEU A 158 -30.62 5.04 -28.12
N ARG A 159 -31.12 3.95 -27.53
CA ARG A 159 -30.67 2.58 -27.81
C ARG A 159 -29.14 2.47 -27.73
N CYS A 160 -28.54 3.17 -26.77
CA CYS A 160 -27.12 3.06 -26.46
C CYS A 160 -26.95 2.21 -25.20
N SER A 161 -25.86 1.47 -25.11
CA SER A 161 -25.44 0.80 -23.89
C SER A 161 -23.96 1.02 -23.63
N GLY A 162 -23.59 1.06 -22.36
CA GLY A 162 -22.22 1.20 -21.92
C GLY A 162 -21.96 0.45 -20.63
N ARG A 163 -20.75 0.64 -20.10
CA ARG A 163 -20.35 0.16 -18.79
C ARG A 163 -19.70 1.26 -17.98
N TRP A 164 -19.91 1.18 -16.68
CA TRP A 164 -19.27 2.02 -15.67
C TRP A 164 -18.23 1.18 -14.95
N GLU A 165 -16.99 1.65 -14.92
CA GLU A 165 -15.88 0.98 -14.24
C GLU A 165 -15.32 1.86 -13.12
N GLY A 166 -14.96 1.27 -11.97
CA GLY A 166 -14.35 1.99 -10.84
C GLY A 166 -13.16 2.85 -11.27
N GLY A 167 -13.21 4.14 -10.94
CA GLY A 167 -12.24 5.15 -11.34
C GLY A 167 -11.09 5.34 -10.34
N PRO A 168 -10.06 6.12 -10.71
CA PRO A 168 -8.99 6.48 -9.79
C PRO A 168 -9.55 7.36 -8.65
N GLY A 169 -9.31 6.97 -7.40
CA GLY A 169 -9.75 7.70 -6.20
C GLY A 169 -11.03 7.17 -5.52
N ASP A 170 -11.44 5.94 -5.82
CA ASP A 170 -12.62 5.19 -5.33
C ASP A 170 -12.63 4.88 -3.81
N ASN A 171 -12.24 5.84 -2.96
CA ASN A 171 -12.15 5.65 -1.52
C ASN A 171 -13.29 6.34 -0.75
N ALA A 172 -14.09 7.18 -1.41
CA ALA A 172 -15.16 7.93 -0.77
C ALA A 172 -16.47 7.12 -0.75
N VAL A 173 -16.96 6.85 0.46
CA VAL A 173 -18.26 6.17 0.73
C VAL A 173 -19.44 6.95 0.14
N THR A 174 -19.31 8.26 -0.06
CA THR A 174 -20.41 9.17 -0.43
C THR A 174 -20.46 9.56 -1.90
N THR A 175 -19.35 9.40 -2.64
CA THR A 175 -19.25 9.83 -4.03
C THR A 175 -18.34 8.86 -4.77
N GLN A 176 -18.88 8.12 -5.74
CA GLN A 176 -18.09 7.19 -6.56
C GLN A 176 -17.88 7.78 -7.94
N ARG A 177 -16.63 7.75 -8.40
CA ARG A 177 -16.25 8.20 -9.73
C ARG A 177 -16.09 7.00 -10.62
N VAL A 178 -17.02 6.80 -11.54
CA VAL A 178 -16.94 5.70 -12.50
C VAL A 178 -16.63 6.20 -13.89
N ARG A 179 -15.78 5.48 -14.61
CA ARG A 179 -15.51 5.74 -16.02
C ARG A 179 -16.63 5.14 -16.84
N GLU A 180 -17.36 5.96 -17.57
CA GLU A 180 -18.34 5.49 -18.53
C GLU A 180 -17.68 5.16 -19.87
N ILE A 181 -18.02 3.99 -20.43
CA ILE A 181 -17.59 3.55 -21.77
C ILE A 181 -18.85 3.11 -22.52
N ILE A 182 -19.26 3.85 -23.54
CA ILE A 182 -20.41 3.48 -24.39
C ILE A 182 -19.94 2.58 -25.53
N GLU A 183 -20.42 1.34 -25.59
CA GLU A 183 -19.88 0.29 -26.46
C GLU A 183 -20.81 -0.10 -27.61
N ARG A 184 -22.11 0.19 -27.52
CA ARG A 184 -23.10 -0.16 -28.57
C ARG A 184 -24.18 0.90 -28.74
N GLY A 185 -24.65 1.07 -29.98
CA GLY A 185 -25.84 1.83 -30.34
C GLY A 185 -25.81 2.35 -31.78
N ARG A 186 -26.69 3.30 -32.13
CA ARG A 186 -26.62 4.00 -33.44
C ARG A 186 -25.26 4.74 -33.54
N THR A 187 -24.83 5.13 -34.74
CA THR A 187 -23.50 5.69 -35.10
C THR A 187 -22.99 6.91 -34.30
N ARG A 188 -23.68 7.34 -33.24
CA ARG A 188 -23.35 8.48 -32.36
C ARG A 188 -23.20 8.12 -30.88
N CYS A 189 -23.30 6.85 -30.50
CA CYS A 189 -23.14 6.40 -29.12
C CYS A 189 -21.64 6.17 -28.81
N VAL A 190 -20.84 7.23 -28.76
CA VAL A 190 -19.43 7.15 -28.32
C VAL A 190 -19.19 8.27 -27.33
N GLY A 191 -18.76 7.90 -26.14
CA GLY A 191 -18.47 8.83 -25.05
C GLY A 191 -17.68 8.13 -23.98
N GLU A 192 -16.73 8.87 -23.43
CA GLU A 192 -16.03 8.52 -22.20
C GLU A 192 -16.12 9.70 -21.26
N GLY A 193 -16.31 9.43 -19.98
CA GLY A 193 -16.29 10.47 -18.96
C GLY A 193 -16.32 9.88 -17.56
N ILE A 194 -16.32 10.76 -16.56
CA ILE A 194 -16.39 10.42 -15.15
C ILE A 194 -17.83 10.65 -14.70
N ILE A 195 -18.46 9.66 -14.10
CA ILE A 195 -19.77 9.79 -13.46
C ILE A 195 -19.54 9.85 -11.95
N GLU A 196 -20.05 10.88 -11.28
CA GLU A 196 -20.18 10.90 -9.83
C GLU A 196 -21.55 10.36 -9.40
N LEU A 197 -21.53 9.37 -8.52
CA LEU A 197 -22.71 8.75 -7.91
C LEU A 197 -22.82 9.16 -6.44
N THR A 198 -23.90 9.86 -6.08
CA THR A 198 -24.12 10.39 -4.72
C THR A 198 -25.45 9.89 -4.15
N PRO A 199 -25.44 9.02 -3.13
CA PRO A 199 -26.67 8.60 -2.43
C PRO A 199 -27.48 9.78 -1.93
N GLN A 200 -28.79 9.68 -2.03
CA GLN A 200 -29.75 10.67 -1.52
C GLN A 200 -30.51 10.11 -0.31
N PRO A 201 -31.00 10.98 0.60
CA PRO A 201 -31.76 10.54 1.79
C PRO A 201 -33.06 9.78 1.47
N ASP A 202 -33.63 9.97 0.29
CA ASP A 202 -34.86 9.30 -0.19
C ASP A 202 -34.58 7.91 -0.80
N GLY A 203 -33.33 7.45 -0.78
CA GLY A 203 -32.92 6.17 -1.37
C GLY A 203 -32.60 6.26 -2.86
N ALA A 204 -32.68 7.44 -3.49
CA ALA A 204 -32.20 7.66 -4.85
C ALA A 204 -30.66 7.72 -4.89
N ILE A 205 -30.09 7.61 -6.09
CA ILE A 205 -28.70 7.96 -6.38
C ILE A 205 -28.71 9.11 -7.38
N SER A 206 -28.06 10.22 -7.00
CA SER A 206 -27.76 11.30 -7.93
C SER A 206 -26.59 10.91 -8.82
N VAL A 207 -26.73 11.15 -10.12
CA VAL A 207 -25.76 10.79 -11.16
C VAL A 207 -25.33 12.09 -11.82
N THR A 208 -24.03 12.40 -11.81
CA THR A 208 -23.48 13.60 -12.48
C THR A 208 -22.35 13.20 -13.42
N PHE A 209 -22.46 13.52 -14.70
CA PHE A 209 -21.44 13.22 -15.70
C PHE A 209 -20.45 14.39 -15.87
N TYR A 210 -19.18 14.06 -16.02
CA TYR A 210 -18.05 14.94 -16.30
C TYR A 210 -17.31 14.43 -17.54
N TYR A 211 -16.86 15.34 -18.38
CA TYR A 211 -15.95 14.99 -19.46
C TYR A 211 -14.58 14.53 -18.92
N PRO A 212 -13.77 13.83 -19.72
CA PRO A 212 -12.45 13.34 -19.28
C PRO A 212 -11.50 14.46 -18.83
N ASP A 213 -11.72 15.70 -19.31
CA ASP A 213 -10.96 16.88 -18.89
C ASP A 213 -11.44 17.50 -17.57
N GLY A 214 -12.38 16.84 -16.88
CA GLY A 214 -12.92 17.22 -15.57
C GLY A 214 -13.99 18.31 -15.64
N ARG A 215 -14.35 18.82 -16.82
CA ARG A 215 -15.45 19.79 -16.92
C ARG A 215 -16.79 19.08 -16.70
N PRO A 216 -17.75 19.69 -16.00
CA PRO A 216 -19.10 19.14 -15.89
C PRO A 216 -19.67 18.91 -17.28
N GLY A 217 -20.06 17.68 -17.58
CA GLY A 217 -20.54 17.30 -18.90
C GLY A 217 -21.99 17.67 -19.17
N GLY A 218 -22.59 18.48 -18.28
CA GLY A 218 -23.94 19.00 -18.41
C GLY A 218 -25.02 17.93 -18.30
N MET A 219 -24.70 16.74 -17.77
CA MET A 219 -25.70 15.70 -17.50
C MET A 219 -25.81 15.43 -16.00
N THR A 220 -27.01 15.61 -15.46
CA THR A 220 -27.35 15.24 -14.09
C THR A 220 -28.65 14.45 -14.06
N GLY A 221 -28.79 13.53 -13.12
CA GLY A 221 -29.97 12.70 -13.03
C GLY A 221 -30.17 12.09 -11.65
N LEU A 222 -31.34 11.48 -11.46
CA LEU A 222 -31.64 10.66 -10.30
C LEU A 222 -32.02 9.26 -10.79
N ILE A 223 -31.53 8.22 -10.12
CA ILE A 223 -31.95 6.84 -10.31
C ILE A 223 -32.49 6.25 -9.01
N TYR A 224 -33.48 5.38 -9.14
CA TYR A 224 -34.13 4.67 -8.05
C TYR A 224 -34.02 3.17 -8.26
N GLN A 225 -33.86 2.41 -7.18
CA GLN A 225 -33.79 0.96 -7.24
C GLN A 225 -35.14 0.42 -7.69
N MET A 226 -35.14 -0.42 -8.72
CA MET A 226 -36.32 -1.17 -9.09
C MET A 226 -36.49 -2.34 -8.12
N ALA A 227 -37.70 -2.53 -7.61
CA ALA A 227 -38.02 -3.73 -6.87
C ALA A 227 -37.67 -4.96 -7.73
N PRO A 228 -37.09 -6.03 -7.13
CA PRO A 228 -36.89 -7.26 -7.87
C PRO A 228 -38.24 -7.72 -8.44
N PRO A 229 -38.29 -8.25 -9.67
CA PRO A 229 -39.54 -8.71 -10.26
C PRO A 229 -40.20 -9.70 -9.31
N THR A 230 -41.41 -9.39 -8.86
CA THR A 230 -42.24 -10.33 -8.10
C THR A 230 -42.69 -11.40 -9.09
N PHE A 231 -41.98 -12.54 -9.11
CA PHE A 231 -42.50 -13.73 -9.75
C PHE A 231 -43.66 -14.24 -8.89
N THR A 232 -44.88 -13.87 -9.25
CA THR A 232 -46.06 -14.58 -8.79
C THR A 232 -46.01 -15.99 -9.41
N PRO A 233 -46.04 -17.06 -8.60
CA PRO A 233 -45.96 -18.44 -9.09
C PRO A 233 -47.14 -18.81 -10.00
#